data_AF-H1Z0W8-F1
#
_entry.id   AF-H1Z0W8-F1
#
_cell.length_a   1.000
_cell.length_b   1.000
_cell.length_c   1.000
_cell.angle_alpha   90.00
_cell.angle_beta   90.00
_cell.angle_gamma   90.00
#
_symmetry.space_group_name_H-M   'P 1'
#
loop_
_entity.id
_entity.type
_entity.pdbx_description
1 polymer ?
#
loop_
_entity_poly.entity_id
_entity_poly.type
_entity_poly.pdbx_seq_one_letter_code
_entity_poly.pdbx_strand_id
1 'polypeptide(L)'
;MFLNAATKEELIMAAEAEPKVAKAYERLRDMSEDEESRRAYEERITEIIEVDLRMHAAEERGREEGREEGREEGIEVGEEIGEIKKGISAAKKMISLGMDDETIIKVTELPAEKIAQLRSEAESE
;
A
#
# COMPACT_ATOMS: atom_id res chain seq x y z
N MET A 1 -22.52 23.86 6.24
CA MET A 1 -23.23 24.91 7.00
C MET A 1 -22.23 25.98 7.40
N PHE A 2 -22.33 27.18 6.80
CA PHE A 2 -21.35 28.27 6.93
C PHE A 2 -21.32 28.91 8.35
N LEU A 3 -22.35 28.68 9.16
CA LEU A 3 -22.44 29.11 10.56
C LEU A 3 -22.41 27.87 11.45
N ASN A 4 -21.21 27.44 11.87
CA ASN A 4 -21.04 26.18 12.61
C ASN A 4 -20.67 26.36 14.10
N ALA A 5 -20.68 27.59 14.63
CA ALA A 5 -20.26 27.86 16.02
C ALA A 5 -21.28 28.61 16.90
N ALA A 6 -22.32 29.21 16.34
CA ALA A 6 -23.36 29.93 17.09
C ALA A 6 -24.73 29.74 16.43
N THR A 7 -25.78 29.65 17.23
CA THR A 7 -27.16 29.59 16.75
C THR A 7 -27.57 30.93 16.12
N LYS A 8 -28.57 30.91 15.22
CA LYS A 8 -29.06 32.13 14.56
C LYS A 8 -29.53 33.15 15.59
N GLU A 9 -30.16 32.68 16.66
CA GLU A 9 -30.67 33.45 17.77
C GLU A 9 -29.55 34.13 18.57
N GLU A 10 -28.45 33.44 18.85
CA GLU A 10 -27.28 34.01 19.55
C GLU A 10 -26.61 35.12 18.74
N LEU A 11 -26.52 34.94 17.41
CA LEU A 11 -25.95 35.94 16.52
C LEU A 11 -26.82 37.20 16.43
N ILE A 12 -28.15 37.04 16.43
CA ILE A 12 -29.10 38.16 16.44
C ILE A 12 -29.00 38.93 17.77
N MET A 13 -29.00 38.24 18.90
CA MET A 13 -28.86 38.89 20.21
C MET A 13 -27.53 39.66 20.34
N ALA A 14 -26.43 39.11 19.83
CA ALA A 14 -25.13 39.78 19.82
C ALA A 14 -25.09 40.99 18.86
N ALA A 15 -25.78 40.90 17.72
CA ALA A 15 -25.92 41.98 16.75
C ALA A 15 -26.73 43.16 17.30
N GLU A 16 -27.83 42.89 18.01
CA GLU A 16 -28.66 43.91 18.65
C GLU A 16 -27.94 44.64 19.79
N ALA A 17 -27.02 43.96 20.49
CA ALA A 17 -26.30 44.52 21.62
C ALA A 17 -25.17 45.50 21.23
N GLU A 18 -24.56 45.36 20.05
CA GLU A 18 -23.41 46.17 19.64
C GLU A 18 -23.46 46.54 18.14
N PRO A 19 -23.48 47.84 17.78
CA PRO A 19 -23.57 48.29 16.39
C PRO A 19 -22.48 47.76 15.44
N LYS A 20 -21.27 47.49 15.95
CA LYS A 20 -20.21 46.86 15.13
C LYS A 20 -20.51 45.39 14.83
N VAL A 21 -21.13 44.68 15.76
CA VAL A 21 -21.55 43.28 15.59
C VAL A 21 -22.76 43.21 14.66
N ALA A 22 -23.68 44.17 14.71
CA ALA A 22 -24.77 44.29 13.73
C ALA A 22 -24.28 44.37 12.28
N LYS A 23 -23.29 45.25 12.01
CA LYS A 23 -22.71 45.38 10.67
C LYS A 23 -21.99 44.11 10.20
N ALA A 24 -21.32 43.41 11.11
CA ALA A 24 -20.69 42.13 10.81
C ALA A 24 -21.74 41.04 10.51
N TYR A 25 -22.84 41.01 11.27
CA TYR A 25 -23.95 40.09 11.08
C TYR A 25 -24.69 40.33 9.76
N GLU A 26 -25.00 41.58 9.40
CA GLU A 26 -25.61 41.91 8.11
C GLU A 26 -24.71 41.51 6.94
N ARG A 27 -23.41 41.81 7.03
CA ARG A 27 -22.46 41.41 5.99
C ARG A 27 -22.35 39.89 5.84
N LEU A 28 -22.38 39.17 6.96
CA LEU A 28 -22.36 37.72 7.00
C LEU A 28 -23.66 37.12 6.45
N ARG A 29 -24.80 37.74 6.76
CA ARG A 29 -26.12 37.39 6.23
C ARG A 29 -26.14 37.56 4.72
N ASP A 30 -25.70 38.70 4.20
CA ASP A 30 -25.63 38.98 2.76
C ASP A 30 -24.74 37.96 2.02
N MET A 31 -23.61 37.58 2.61
CA MET A 31 -22.74 36.52 2.06
C MET A 31 -23.37 35.13 2.14
N SER A 32 -24.27 34.89 3.11
CA SER A 32 -25.00 33.62 3.26
C SER A 32 -26.28 33.54 2.40
N GLU A 33 -26.86 34.70 2.04
CA GLU A 33 -28.06 34.85 1.23
C GLU A 33 -27.77 34.80 -0.28
N ASP A 34 -26.53 35.06 -0.71
CA ASP A 34 -26.07 34.76 -2.07
C ASP A 34 -25.91 33.24 -2.25
N GLU A 35 -27.07 32.57 -2.41
CA GLU A 35 -27.21 31.12 -2.49
C GLU A 35 -26.38 30.51 -3.63
N GLU A 36 -26.15 31.27 -4.71
CA GLU A 36 -25.32 30.85 -5.83
C GLU A 36 -23.84 30.78 -5.43
N SER A 37 -23.30 31.85 -4.83
CA SER A 37 -21.92 31.86 -4.33
C SER A 37 -21.69 30.84 -3.20
N ARG A 38 -22.67 30.64 -2.32
CA ARG A 38 -22.60 29.61 -1.27
C ARG A 38 -22.54 28.21 -1.86
N ARG A 39 -23.41 27.90 -2.83
CA ARG A 39 -23.41 26.59 -3.51
C ARG A 39 -22.12 26.35 -4.26
N ALA A 40 -21.62 27.34 -5.00
CA ALA A 40 -20.35 27.23 -5.71
C ALA A 40 -19.17 26.97 -4.76
N TYR A 41 -19.17 27.60 -3.57
CA TYR A 41 -18.16 27.32 -2.53
C TYR A 41 -18.31 25.91 -1.94
N GLU A 42 -19.52 25.49 -1.59
CA GLU A 42 -19.80 24.14 -1.05
C GLU A 42 -19.42 23.05 -2.05
N GLU A 43 -19.79 23.20 -3.33
CA GLU A 43 -19.40 22.31 -4.42
C GLU A 43 -17.88 22.23 -4.55
N ARG A 44 -17.19 23.39 -4.50
CA ARG A 44 -15.73 23.43 -4.57
C ARG A 44 -15.07 22.69 -3.41
N ILE A 45 -15.59 22.84 -2.19
CA ILE A 45 -15.07 22.12 -1.01
C ILE A 45 -15.34 20.63 -1.16
N THR A 46 -16.52 20.23 -1.61
CA THR A 46 -16.85 18.83 -1.89
C THR A 46 -15.92 18.22 -2.93
N GLU A 47 -15.65 18.92 -4.05
CA GLU A 47 -14.69 18.47 -5.07
C GLU A 47 -13.30 18.20 -4.47
N ILE A 48 -12.80 19.12 -3.64
CA ILE A 48 -11.49 18.98 -3.00
C ILE A 48 -11.47 17.74 -2.09
N ILE A 49 -12.51 17.57 -1.27
CA ILE A 49 -12.63 16.43 -0.35
C ILE A 49 -12.75 15.11 -1.14
N GLU A 50 -13.55 15.07 -2.20
CA GLU A 50 -13.70 13.87 -3.03
C GLU A 50 -12.40 13.48 -3.70
N VAL A 51 -11.65 14.44 -4.23
CA VAL A 51 -10.34 14.18 -4.83
C VAL A 51 -9.38 13.63 -3.78
N ASP A 52 -9.30 14.26 -2.60
CA ASP A 52 -8.43 13.82 -1.50
C ASP A 52 -8.75 12.39 -1.04
N LEU A 53 -10.04 12.09 -0.83
CA LEU A 53 -10.52 10.75 -0.48
C LEU A 53 -10.15 9.70 -1.54
N ARG A 54 -10.33 10.04 -2.84
CA ARG A 54 -9.96 9.13 -3.93
C ARG A 54 -8.47 8.88 -3.99
N MET A 55 -7.64 9.90 -3.74
CA MET A 55 -6.18 9.76 -3.71
C MET A 55 -5.74 8.89 -2.54
N HIS A 56 -6.26 9.13 -1.34
CA HIS A 56 -5.96 8.30 -0.18
C HIS A 56 -6.38 6.84 -0.37
N ALA A 57 -7.57 6.60 -0.91
CA ALA A 57 -8.03 5.24 -1.21
C ALA A 57 -7.22 4.56 -2.32
N ALA A 58 -6.64 5.32 -3.27
CA ALA A 58 -5.75 4.79 -4.28
C ALA A 58 -4.37 4.44 -3.69
N GLU A 59 -3.84 5.28 -2.80
CA GLU A 59 -2.57 5.02 -2.10
C GLU A 59 -2.67 3.79 -1.19
N GLU A 60 -3.76 3.67 -0.43
CA GLU A 60 -3.99 2.52 0.45
C GLU A 60 -4.07 1.21 -0.35
N ARG A 61 -4.86 1.19 -1.44
CA ARG A 61 -4.95 0.03 -2.33
C ARG A 61 -3.61 -0.32 -2.95
N GLY A 62 -2.88 0.65 -3.49
CA GLY A 62 -1.57 0.40 -4.08
C GLY A 62 -0.55 -0.16 -3.08
N ARG A 63 -0.64 0.26 -1.80
CA ARG A 63 0.19 -0.29 -0.73
C ARG A 63 -0.19 -1.73 -0.37
N GLU A 64 -1.49 -2.04 -0.32
CA GLU A 64 -1.99 -3.38 -0.04
C GLU A 64 -1.64 -4.35 -1.18
N GLU A 65 -1.97 -3.98 -2.42
CA GLU A 65 -1.63 -4.73 -3.63
C GLU A 65 -0.11 -5.00 -3.71
N GLY A 66 0.72 -3.96 -3.57
CA GLY A 66 2.17 -4.13 -3.61
C GLY A 66 2.75 -4.98 -2.48
N ARG A 67 2.07 -5.05 -1.32
CA ARG A 67 2.47 -5.94 -0.22
C ARG A 67 2.07 -7.39 -0.50
N GLU A 68 0.90 -7.60 -1.09
CA GLU A 68 0.40 -8.92 -1.46
C GLU A 68 1.26 -9.52 -2.58
N GLU A 69 1.42 -8.78 -3.69
CA GLU A 69 2.25 -9.19 -4.83
C GLU A 69 3.69 -9.46 -4.40
N GLY A 70 4.31 -8.53 -3.65
CA GLY A 70 5.70 -8.71 -3.19
C GLY A 70 5.88 -9.89 -2.21
N ARG A 71 4.82 -10.27 -1.48
CA ARG A 71 4.84 -11.46 -0.63
C ARG A 71 4.70 -12.73 -1.47
N GLU A 72 3.81 -12.74 -2.44
CA GLU A 72 3.58 -13.88 -3.32
C GLU A 72 4.83 -14.19 -4.16
N GLU A 73 5.38 -13.19 -4.85
CA GLU A 73 6.63 -13.32 -5.61
C GLU A 73 7.79 -13.77 -4.71
N GLY A 74 7.88 -13.20 -3.50
CA GLY A 74 8.91 -13.56 -2.54
C GLY A 74 8.81 -15.01 -2.04
N ILE A 75 7.60 -15.55 -1.91
CA ILE A 75 7.37 -16.95 -1.56
C ILE A 75 7.75 -17.85 -2.74
N GLU A 76 7.29 -17.56 -3.95
CA GLU A 76 7.58 -18.36 -5.14
C GLU A 76 9.09 -18.47 -5.40
N VAL A 77 9.79 -17.33 -5.44
CA VAL A 77 11.26 -17.30 -5.59
C VAL A 77 11.96 -17.99 -4.42
N GLY A 78 11.43 -17.84 -3.21
CA GLY A 78 11.95 -18.49 -2.01
C GLY A 78 11.84 -20.01 -2.05
N GLU A 79 10.72 -20.54 -2.53
CA GLU A 79 10.47 -21.97 -2.70
C GLU A 79 11.38 -22.56 -3.77
N GLU A 80 11.48 -21.94 -4.96
CA GLU A 80 12.37 -22.40 -6.05
C GLU A 80 13.83 -22.46 -5.59
N ILE A 81 14.33 -21.38 -4.96
CA ILE A 81 15.70 -21.35 -4.41
C ILE A 81 15.87 -22.42 -3.32
N GLY A 82 14.84 -22.64 -2.50
CA GLY A 82 14.82 -23.64 -1.44
C GLY A 82 14.93 -25.06 -1.99
N GLU A 83 14.17 -25.39 -3.02
CA GLU A 83 14.20 -26.69 -3.69
C GLU A 83 15.56 -26.97 -4.32
N ILE A 84 16.13 -26.00 -5.06
CA ILE A 84 17.47 -26.13 -5.65
C ILE A 84 18.53 -26.35 -4.56
N LYS A 85 18.51 -25.56 -3.47
CA LYS A 85 19.45 -25.73 -2.35
C LYS A 85 19.31 -27.09 -1.68
N LYS A 86 18.08 -27.57 -1.50
CA LYS A 86 17.80 -28.90 -0.94
C LYS A 86 18.31 -30.01 -1.86
N GLY A 87 18.09 -29.90 -3.17
CA GLY A 87 18.61 -30.81 -4.19
C GLY A 87 20.13 -30.87 -4.16
N ILE A 88 20.81 -29.71 -4.11
CA ILE A 88 22.27 -29.64 -4.00
C ILE A 88 22.78 -30.29 -2.70
N SER A 89 22.12 -30.02 -1.57
CA SER A 89 22.49 -30.64 -0.29
C SER A 89 22.31 -32.16 -0.31
N ALA A 90 21.23 -32.65 -0.91
CA ALA A 90 20.99 -34.08 -1.09
C ALA A 90 22.05 -34.72 -1.99
N ALA A 91 22.38 -34.09 -3.12
CA ALA A 91 23.43 -34.54 -4.03
C ALA A 91 24.78 -34.66 -3.31
N LYS A 92 25.21 -33.62 -2.56
CA LYS A 92 26.46 -33.67 -1.79
C LYS A 92 26.50 -34.84 -0.81
N LYS A 93 25.40 -35.11 -0.10
CA LYS A 93 25.30 -36.27 0.81
C LYS A 93 25.39 -37.59 0.04
N MET A 94 24.71 -37.73 -1.08
CA MET A 94 24.77 -38.94 -1.91
C MET A 94 26.17 -39.21 -2.47
N ILE A 95 26.87 -38.16 -2.92
CA ILE A 95 28.28 -38.24 -3.34
C ILE A 95 29.15 -38.74 -2.18
N SER A 96 28.97 -38.17 -0.97
CA SER A 96 29.73 -38.61 0.21
C SER A 96 29.47 -40.07 0.62
N LEU A 97 28.31 -40.61 0.23
CA LEU A 97 27.94 -42.02 0.44
C LEU A 97 28.44 -42.93 -0.69
N GLY A 98 29.13 -42.39 -1.70
CA GLY A 98 29.68 -43.15 -2.82
C GLY A 98 28.67 -43.55 -3.89
N MET A 99 27.52 -42.86 -3.98
CA MET A 99 26.54 -43.11 -5.04
C MET A 99 27.07 -42.65 -6.41
N ASP A 100 26.64 -43.33 -7.48
CA ASP A 100 27.00 -43.00 -8.86
C ASP A 100 26.21 -41.79 -9.39
N ASP A 101 26.77 -41.08 -10.37
CA ASP A 101 26.18 -39.85 -10.92
C ASP A 101 24.83 -40.09 -11.59
N GLU A 102 24.62 -41.24 -12.23
CA GLU A 102 23.36 -41.54 -12.92
C GLU A 102 22.19 -41.63 -11.91
N THR A 103 22.42 -42.30 -10.78
CA THR A 103 21.47 -42.37 -9.67
C THR A 103 21.21 -40.99 -9.05
N ILE A 104 22.25 -40.19 -8.84
CA ILE A 104 22.12 -38.86 -8.23
C ILE A 104 21.33 -37.91 -9.13
N ILE A 105 21.58 -37.92 -10.45
CA ILE A 105 20.83 -37.12 -11.43
C ILE A 105 19.36 -37.51 -11.41
N LYS A 106 19.03 -38.82 -11.41
CA LYS A 106 17.64 -39.30 -11.39
C LYS A 106 16.89 -38.92 -10.12
N VAL A 107 17.56 -38.89 -8.96
CA VAL A 107 16.91 -38.63 -7.66
C VAL A 107 16.81 -37.14 -7.35
N THR A 108 17.84 -36.36 -7.69
CA THR A 108 17.91 -34.93 -7.36
C THR A 108 17.38 -34.03 -8.46
N GLU A 109 17.15 -34.60 -9.67
CA GLU A 109 16.72 -33.89 -10.88
C GLU A 109 17.65 -32.74 -11.28
N LEU A 110 18.86 -32.70 -10.72
CA LEU A 110 19.87 -31.71 -11.05
C LEU A 110 20.54 -32.02 -12.40
N PRO A 111 20.95 -30.98 -13.15
CA PRO A 111 21.70 -31.18 -14.39
C PRO A 111 23.00 -31.97 -14.18
N ALA A 112 23.35 -32.81 -15.16
CA ALA A 112 24.59 -33.60 -15.11
C ALA A 112 25.84 -32.74 -14.89
N GLU A 113 25.90 -31.57 -15.51
CA GLU A 113 26.98 -30.59 -15.32
C GLU A 113 27.11 -30.16 -13.85
N LYS A 114 25.97 -29.98 -13.16
CA LYS A 114 25.95 -29.59 -11.76
C LYS A 114 26.45 -30.71 -10.86
N ILE A 115 26.07 -31.96 -11.14
CA ILE A 115 26.56 -33.12 -10.39
C ILE A 115 28.07 -33.32 -10.60
N ALA A 116 28.56 -33.19 -11.84
CA ALA A 116 29.99 -33.26 -12.13
C ALA A 116 30.79 -32.18 -11.38
N GLN A 117 30.27 -30.94 -11.34
CA GLN A 117 30.86 -29.87 -10.55
C GLN A 117 30.93 -30.24 -9.06
N LEU A 118 29.81 -30.67 -8.46
CA LEU A 118 29.74 -31.04 -7.05
C LEU A 118 30.67 -32.20 -6.69
N ARG A 119 30.90 -33.15 -7.61
CA ARG A 119 31.85 -34.25 -7.43
C ARG A 119 33.28 -33.76 -7.44
N SER A 120 33.64 -32.87 -8.38
CA SER A 120 34.98 -32.27 -8.42
C SER A 120 35.28 -31.43 -7.17
N GLU A 121 34.28 -30.72 -6.63
CA GLU A 121 34.41 -29.99 -5.36
C GLU A 121 34.70 -30.95 -4.19
N ALA A 122 33.98 -32.07 -4.10
CA ALA A 122 34.15 -33.05 -3.03
C ALA A 122 35.47 -33.85 -3.11
N GLU A 123 36.06 -34.00 -4.30
CA GLU A 123 37.37 -34.64 -4.49
C GLU A 123 38.54 -33.67 -4.22
N SER A 124 38.26 -32.37 -4.18
CA SER A 124 39.24 -31.31 -3.91
C SER A 124 39.35 -30.90 -2.43
N GLU A 125 38.46 -31.42 -1.58
CA GLU A 125 38.46 -31.29 -0.10
C GLU A 125 39.16 -32.48 0.57
#